data_AF-A0A7W6BQX1-F1
#
_entry.id   AF-A0A7W6BQX1-F1
#
_cell.length_a   1.000
_cell.length_b   1.000
_cell.length_c   1.000
_cell.angle_alpha   90.00
_cell.angle_beta   90.00
_cell.angle_gamma   90.00
#
_symmetry.space_group_name_H-M   'P 1'
#
loop_
_entity.id
_entity.type
_entity.pdbx_description
1 polymer ?
#
loop_
_entity_poly.entity_id
_entity_poly.type
_entity_poly.pdbx_seq_one_letter_code
_entity_poly.pdbx_strand_id
1 'polypeptide(L)'
;MATTTHRRTAAVRSLFLALAATAAVSGTPAAASSVLVVGASRTPQAPAATTAAPAKPASPAACADAFHARFGAIRESEFAALKAAAGAEAGASDAALPGVLIFPPAGRAQPGGNAAALRTAADLAKARGRTVGPLDANARWIAARIREDLGDFLSQKETPFLCSGIDAYLTTLRAQAARIGQSPDRLAALVKTQREAARVSLDAARTALRPAPIPRFAPDDRPGEALVASNLRSSVGFQASDVYGPVMRVATRQDVGVSEGSSDPDLPPLKPSEALASESDIARAIRDLSSRAETAGVLGGPAVAGTDPMQTGAIPAPGPGASDARPSLALLAALRQRLVQPAADPLQRADFVRALSDLEALDYLMAAAAAPSHPLPAALEATFSAIETAHADSCGCKG
;
A
#
# COMPACT_ATOMS: atom_id res chain seq x y z
N MET A 1 8.09 2.27 64.53
CA MET A 1 6.93 3.19 64.58
C MET A 1 6.65 3.69 63.16
N ALA A 2 5.38 3.79 62.82
CA ALA A 2 4.81 3.93 61.48
C ALA A 2 5.39 5.09 60.64
N THR A 3 5.39 4.93 59.32
CA THR A 3 4.44 5.61 58.40
C THR A 3 4.84 5.35 56.95
N THR A 4 3.99 4.66 56.18
CA THR A 4 3.97 4.80 54.72
C THR A 4 2.54 4.83 54.22
N THR A 5 2.31 5.83 53.39
CA THR A 5 1.06 6.53 53.16
C THR A 5 0.35 5.99 51.92
N HIS A 6 -0.96 5.78 52.01
CA HIS A 6 -1.83 5.62 50.85
C HIS A 6 -1.87 6.90 50.01
N ARG A 7 -1.73 6.78 48.69
CA ARG A 7 -2.31 7.74 47.73
C ARG A 7 -3.05 7.01 46.61
N ARG A 8 -4.36 7.27 46.57
CA ARG A 8 -5.29 7.01 45.47
C ARG A 8 -5.25 8.18 44.49
N THR A 9 -5.28 7.89 43.19
CA THR A 9 -5.86 8.72 42.11
C THR A 9 -6.04 7.79 40.90
N ALA A 10 -7.23 7.25 40.62
CA ALA A 10 -8.32 7.86 39.86
C ALA A 10 -7.86 8.39 38.49
N ALA A 11 -8.03 7.58 37.43
CA ALA A 11 -7.97 8.04 36.05
C ALA A 11 -9.31 7.73 35.37
N VAL A 12 -10.01 8.81 35.07
CA VAL A 12 -11.36 8.92 34.54
C VAL A 12 -11.35 8.75 33.03
N ARG A 13 -12.30 7.96 32.53
CA ARG A 13 -12.73 7.87 31.13
C ARG A 13 -13.20 9.24 30.61
N SER A 14 -12.88 9.59 29.36
CA SER A 14 -13.78 10.22 28.35
C SER A 14 -12.91 10.70 27.18
N LEU A 15 -13.04 10.17 25.96
CA LEU A 15 -14.09 10.32 24.93
C LEU A 15 -13.67 11.36 23.89
N PHE A 16 -13.35 10.85 22.70
CA PHE A 16 -13.13 11.58 21.46
C PHE A 16 -14.44 12.21 20.98
N LEU A 17 -14.38 13.47 20.55
CA LEU A 17 -15.35 14.08 19.64
C LEU A 17 -14.61 15.09 18.76
N ALA A 18 -14.32 14.68 17.52
CA ALA A 18 -14.01 15.56 16.42
C ALA A 18 -15.30 15.72 15.61
N LEU A 19 -15.76 16.95 15.42
CA LEU A 19 -16.85 17.25 14.50
C LEU A 19 -16.38 18.22 13.42
N ALA A 20 -16.86 17.93 12.23
CA ALA A 20 -16.52 18.48 10.94
C ALA A 20 -16.94 19.94 10.74
N ALA A 21 -16.17 20.68 9.94
CA ALA A 21 -16.66 21.84 9.21
C ALA A 21 -15.74 22.11 8.00
N THR A 22 -16.14 21.67 6.80
CA THR A 22 -15.87 22.37 5.53
C THR A 22 -16.76 21.79 4.43
N ALA A 23 -17.83 22.49 4.09
CA ALA A 23 -18.56 22.34 2.83
C ALA A 23 -18.88 23.74 2.32
N ALA A 24 -18.22 24.15 1.22
CA ALA A 24 -18.67 25.22 0.33
C ALA A 24 -17.72 25.31 -0.88
N VAL A 25 -18.01 24.58 -1.95
CA VAL A 25 -17.64 25.01 -3.31
C VAL A 25 -18.80 24.69 -4.23
N SER A 26 -19.54 25.74 -4.54
CA SER A 26 -20.53 25.85 -5.62
C SER A 26 -19.82 26.01 -6.96
N GLY A 27 -20.25 25.23 -7.96
CA GLY A 27 -19.74 25.33 -9.34
C GLY A 27 -20.64 24.62 -10.34
N THR A 28 -21.69 25.31 -10.79
CA THR A 28 -22.50 24.97 -11.97
C THR A 28 -21.73 25.27 -13.27
N PRO A 29 -21.87 24.45 -14.32
CA PRO A 29 -21.82 24.95 -15.68
C PRO A 29 -23.20 24.89 -16.36
N ALA A 30 -23.44 25.94 -17.14
CA ALA A 30 -24.66 26.28 -17.84
C ALA A 30 -25.07 25.25 -18.91
N ALA A 31 -26.36 24.92 -18.95
CA ALA A 31 -26.99 24.28 -20.09
C ALA A 31 -27.25 25.33 -21.18
N ALA A 32 -26.68 25.10 -22.36
CA ALA A 32 -26.98 25.86 -23.56
C ALA A 32 -28.32 25.41 -24.15
N SER A 33 -29.19 26.38 -24.36
CA SER A 33 -30.48 26.26 -25.04
C SER A 33 -30.28 25.87 -26.51
N SER A 34 -30.99 24.85 -27.00
CA SER A 34 -31.29 24.74 -28.43
C SER A 34 -32.78 24.46 -28.62
N VAL A 35 -33.40 25.40 -29.33
CA VAL A 35 -34.77 25.37 -29.82
C VAL A 35 -34.77 24.56 -31.11
N LEU A 36 -35.62 23.53 -31.21
CA LEU A 36 -36.01 22.96 -32.50
C LEU A 36 -37.54 22.97 -32.61
N VAL A 37 -37.99 23.70 -33.63
CA VAL A 37 -39.37 23.86 -34.06
C VAL A 37 -39.82 22.67 -34.90
N VAL A 38 -41.10 22.34 -34.72
CA VAL A 38 -41.89 21.26 -35.30
C VAL A 38 -41.89 21.23 -36.83
N GLY A 39 -41.74 20.02 -37.39
CA GLY A 39 -42.12 19.69 -38.77
C GLY A 39 -42.99 18.43 -38.77
N ALA A 40 -44.27 18.57 -39.15
CA ALA A 40 -45.21 17.48 -39.30
C ALA A 40 -44.93 16.69 -40.59
N SER A 41 -44.93 15.36 -40.52
CA SER A 41 -44.99 14.47 -41.68
C SER A 41 -45.68 13.16 -41.29
N ARG A 42 -46.62 12.73 -42.13
CA ARG A 42 -47.53 11.59 -41.94
C ARG A 42 -46.84 10.23 -41.86
N THR A 43 -47.51 9.35 -41.12
CA THR A 43 -47.29 7.94 -40.76
C THR A 43 -46.87 6.99 -41.91
N PRO A 44 -46.13 5.92 -41.56
CA PRO A 44 -46.69 4.58 -41.71
C PRO A 44 -46.78 3.83 -40.38
N GLN A 45 -47.90 3.14 -40.22
CA GLN A 45 -48.31 2.29 -39.12
C GLN A 45 -47.36 1.10 -38.95
N ALA A 46 -46.60 1.09 -37.86
CA ALA A 46 -45.83 -0.05 -37.36
C ALA A 46 -46.59 -0.70 -36.19
N PRO A 47 -46.48 -2.02 -35.97
CA PRO A 47 -47.34 -2.78 -35.06
C PRO A 47 -47.29 -2.21 -33.66
N ALA A 48 -48.45 -2.20 -32.99
CA ALA A 48 -48.65 -1.72 -31.64
C ALA A 48 -47.58 -2.26 -30.70
N ALA A 49 -46.56 -1.44 -30.42
CA ALA A 49 -45.79 -1.57 -29.21
C ALA A 49 -46.80 -1.34 -28.09
N THR A 50 -47.13 -2.41 -27.37
CA THR A 50 -47.75 -2.31 -26.05
C THR A 50 -46.81 -1.43 -25.24
N THR A 51 -47.07 -0.14 -25.20
CA THR A 51 -46.50 0.78 -24.23
C THR A 51 -46.97 0.24 -22.89
N ALA A 52 -46.12 -0.57 -22.27
CA ALA A 52 -46.26 -0.91 -20.87
C ALA A 52 -46.37 0.42 -20.15
N ALA A 53 -47.57 0.68 -19.61
CA ALA A 53 -47.78 1.85 -18.77
C ALA A 53 -46.65 1.89 -17.74
N PRO A 54 -46.04 3.06 -17.45
CA PRO A 54 -45.08 3.15 -16.37
C PRO A 54 -45.74 2.56 -15.13
N ALA A 55 -45.18 1.46 -14.62
CA ALA A 55 -45.72 0.76 -13.48
C ALA A 55 -45.86 1.81 -12.37
N LYS A 56 -47.10 2.00 -11.90
CA LYS A 56 -47.39 2.93 -10.82
C LYS A 56 -46.45 2.58 -9.67
N PRO A 57 -45.66 3.51 -9.12
CA PRO A 57 -44.71 3.19 -8.06
C PRO A 57 -45.47 2.46 -6.96
N ALA A 58 -44.96 1.29 -6.56
CA ALA A 58 -45.59 0.47 -5.55
C ALA A 58 -45.81 1.31 -4.29
N SER A 59 -46.93 1.12 -3.60
CA SER A 59 -47.12 1.79 -2.31
C SER A 59 -46.00 1.34 -1.36
N PRO A 60 -45.53 2.19 -0.43
CA PRO A 60 -44.46 1.81 0.50
C PRO A 60 -44.74 0.52 1.28
N ALA A 61 -46.01 0.26 1.61
CA ALA A 61 -46.44 -0.99 2.21
C ALA A 61 -46.30 -2.18 1.24
N ALA A 62 -46.83 -2.08 0.01
CA ALA A 62 -46.70 -3.15 -0.98
C ALA A 62 -45.23 -3.47 -1.33
N CYS A 63 -44.38 -2.44 -1.35
CA CYS A 63 -42.93 -2.59 -1.45
C CYS A 63 -42.37 -3.42 -0.29
N ALA A 64 -42.70 -3.03 0.94
CA ALA A 64 -42.19 -3.67 2.14
C ALA A 64 -42.61 -5.15 2.20
N ASP A 65 -43.85 -5.45 1.86
CA ASP A 65 -44.40 -6.81 1.83
C ASP A 65 -43.67 -7.66 0.78
N ALA A 66 -43.53 -7.13 -0.44
CA ALA A 66 -42.84 -7.82 -1.54
C ALA A 66 -41.34 -8.04 -1.25
N PHE A 67 -40.69 -7.05 -0.63
CA PHE A 67 -39.29 -7.13 -0.25
C PHE A 67 -39.06 -8.09 0.92
N HIS A 68 -39.91 -8.04 1.95
CA HIS A 68 -39.87 -8.96 3.10
C HIS A 68 -40.06 -10.41 2.66
N ALA A 69 -40.96 -10.66 1.71
CA ALA A 69 -41.16 -11.99 1.13
C ALA A 69 -39.88 -12.59 0.51
N ARG A 70 -38.88 -11.77 0.12
CA ARG A 70 -37.59 -12.24 -0.39
C ARG A 70 -36.60 -12.67 0.70
N PHE A 71 -36.81 -12.28 1.95
CA PHE A 71 -35.85 -12.52 3.03
C PHE A 71 -35.61 -14.01 3.28
N GLY A 72 -36.67 -14.83 3.17
CA GLY A 72 -36.55 -16.28 3.32
C GLY A 72 -35.55 -16.88 2.33
N ALA A 73 -35.68 -16.54 1.05
CA ALA A 73 -34.77 -17.01 0.01
C ALA A 73 -33.32 -16.57 0.28
N ILE A 74 -33.08 -15.27 0.52
CA ILE A 74 -31.74 -14.73 0.80
C ILE A 74 -31.09 -15.42 2.01
N ARG A 75 -31.89 -15.74 3.04
CA ARG A 75 -31.42 -16.45 4.23
C ARG A 75 -30.96 -17.86 3.95
N GLU A 76 -31.65 -18.56 3.06
CA GLU A 76 -31.41 -19.95 2.71
C GLU A 76 -30.27 -20.12 1.70
N SER A 77 -30.05 -19.14 0.82
CA SER A 77 -28.94 -19.13 -0.15
C SER A 77 -27.73 -18.29 0.31
N GLU A 78 -27.71 -16.99 0.02
CA GLU A 78 -26.51 -16.16 0.12
C GLU A 78 -26.05 -16.00 1.56
N PHE A 79 -26.97 -15.77 2.49
CA PHE A 79 -26.62 -15.65 3.90
C PHE A 79 -26.19 -17.00 4.51
N ALA A 80 -26.72 -18.12 4.03
CA ALA A 80 -26.25 -19.45 4.43
C ALA A 80 -24.81 -19.69 3.93
N ALA A 81 -24.51 -19.31 2.69
CA ALA A 81 -23.16 -19.34 2.15
C ALA A 81 -22.20 -18.41 2.92
N LEU A 82 -22.66 -17.23 3.34
CA LEU A 82 -21.90 -16.33 4.22
C LEU A 82 -21.58 -17.00 5.57
N LYS A 83 -22.55 -17.65 6.21
CA LYS A 83 -22.29 -18.39 7.46
C LYS A 83 -21.26 -19.50 7.28
N ALA A 84 -21.34 -20.25 6.18
CA ALA A 84 -20.35 -21.29 5.85
C ALA A 84 -18.96 -20.68 5.61
N ALA A 85 -18.87 -19.60 4.83
CA ALA A 85 -17.62 -18.90 4.54
C ALA A 85 -16.99 -18.27 5.80
N ALA A 86 -17.79 -17.85 6.77
CA ALA A 86 -17.31 -17.35 8.06
C ALA A 86 -16.74 -18.46 8.96
N GLY A 87 -17.16 -19.71 8.75
CA GLY A 87 -16.63 -20.91 9.40
C GLY A 87 -15.47 -21.56 8.63
N ALA A 88 -15.07 -21.02 7.48
CA ALA A 88 -13.92 -21.51 6.75
C ALA A 88 -12.65 -21.31 7.57
N GLU A 89 -11.82 -22.36 7.66
CA GLU A 89 -10.54 -22.31 8.34
C GLU A 89 -9.65 -21.22 7.72
N ALA A 90 -9.06 -20.41 8.58
CA ALA A 90 -8.06 -19.46 8.13
C ALA A 90 -6.84 -20.25 7.61
N GLY A 91 -6.13 -19.70 6.61
CA GLY A 91 -4.97 -20.38 6.05
C GLY A 91 -3.92 -20.72 7.10
N ALA A 92 -3.10 -21.73 6.83
CA ALA A 92 -2.01 -22.09 7.72
C ALA A 92 -1.03 -20.92 7.90
N SER A 93 -0.62 -20.68 9.14
CA SER A 93 0.50 -19.79 9.45
C SER A 93 1.81 -20.56 9.38
N ASP A 94 2.87 -19.96 8.84
CA ASP A 94 4.19 -20.57 8.81
C ASP A 94 4.94 -20.29 10.13
N ALA A 95 5.11 -21.33 10.96
CA ALA A 95 5.81 -21.23 12.24
C ALA A 95 7.29 -20.86 12.10
N ALA A 96 7.90 -21.08 10.92
CA ALA A 96 9.27 -20.71 10.64
C ALA A 96 9.42 -19.21 10.32
N LEU A 97 8.33 -18.46 10.17
CA LEU A 97 8.41 -17.02 9.99
C LEU A 97 8.48 -16.29 11.34
N PRO A 98 9.28 -15.21 11.44
CA PRO A 98 9.55 -14.51 12.70
C PRO A 98 8.32 -13.83 13.32
N GLY A 99 7.22 -13.66 12.58
CA GLY A 99 6.03 -12.96 13.07
C GLY A 99 6.16 -11.44 13.09
N VAL A 100 7.25 -10.90 12.53
CA VAL A 100 7.54 -9.47 12.40
C VAL A 100 8.39 -9.26 11.15
N LEU A 101 8.48 -8.02 10.65
CA LEU A 101 9.44 -7.71 9.59
C LEU A 101 10.87 -7.82 10.13
N ILE A 102 11.74 -8.49 9.37
CA ILE A 102 13.17 -8.62 9.61
C ILE A 102 13.82 -7.23 9.53
N PHE A 103 13.40 -6.40 8.58
CA PHE A 103 13.82 -5.02 8.43
C PHE A 103 12.59 -4.10 8.55
N PRO A 104 12.36 -3.50 9.72
CA PRO A 104 11.24 -2.58 9.89
C PRO A 104 11.44 -1.34 8.99
N PRO A 105 10.36 -0.83 8.38
CA PRO A 105 10.46 0.36 7.53
C PRO A 105 10.95 1.55 8.35
N ALA A 106 11.85 2.34 7.78
CA ALA A 106 12.35 3.54 8.45
C ALA A 106 11.18 4.50 8.72
N GLY A 107 11.05 4.96 9.97
CA GLY A 107 9.92 5.77 10.47
C GLY A 107 9.76 7.17 9.84
N ARG A 108 10.41 7.45 8.71
CA ARG A 108 10.14 8.66 7.91
C ARG A 108 8.81 8.50 7.19
N ALA A 109 8.04 9.59 7.10
CA ALA A 109 6.81 9.62 6.33
C ALA A 109 7.10 9.19 4.88
N GLN A 110 6.51 8.07 4.47
CA GLN A 110 6.64 7.58 3.10
C GLN A 110 5.65 8.33 2.20
N PRO A 111 6.07 8.83 1.05
CA PRO A 111 5.17 9.51 0.13
C PRO A 111 4.11 8.54 -0.43
N GLY A 112 2.85 8.99 -0.49
CA GLY A 112 1.77 8.34 -1.24
C GLY A 112 1.30 6.97 -0.71
N GLY A 113 0.86 6.11 -1.65
CA GLY A 113 0.26 4.79 -1.37
C GLY A 113 1.19 3.75 -0.74
N ASN A 114 2.50 4.03 -0.65
CA ASN A 114 3.50 3.13 -0.08
C ASN A 114 3.21 2.81 1.40
N ALA A 115 2.70 3.77 2.17
CA ALA A 115 2.36 3.56 3.57
C ALA A 115 1.27 2.50 3.79
N ALA A 116 0.36 2.31 2.82
CA ALA A 116 -0.67 1.26 2.89
C ALA A 116 -0.10 -0.13 2.57
N ALA A 117 0.83 -0.20 1.61
CA ALA A 117 1.53 -1.43 1.24
C ALA A 117 2.40 -1.94 2.40
N LEU A 118 3.19 -1.06 3.02
CA LEU A 118 4.02 -1.40 4.17
C LEU A 118 3.21 -1.85 5.40
N ARG A 119 2.08 -1.19 5.69
CA ARG A 119 1.17 -1.62 6.77
C ARG A 119 0.62 -3.01 6.51
N THR A 120 0.18 -3.27 5.27
CA THR A 120 -0.31 -4.58 4.86
C THR A 120 0.77 -5.65 5.00
N ALA A 121 1.98 -5.38 4.51
CA ALA A 121 3.11 -6.30 4.63
C ALA A 121 3.45 -6.59 6.10
N ALA A 122 3.40 -5.59 6.98
CA ALA A 122 3.60 -5.77 8.41
C ALA A 122 2.50 -6.64 9.05
N ASP A 123 1.24 -6.49 8.65
CA ASP A 123 0.15 -7.32 9.15
C ASP A 123 0.24 -8.77 8.64
N LEU A 124 0.69 -8.98 7.39
CA LEU A 124 1.02 -10.30 6.84
C LEU A 124 2.21 -10.95 7.58
N ALA A 125 3.24 -10.18 7.91
CA ALA A 125 4.37 -10.65 8.70
C ALA A 125 3.93 -11.06 10.11
N LYS A 126 3.09 -10.27 10.78
CA LYS A 126 2.46 -10.63 12.08
C LYS A 126 1.61 -11.89 12.00
N ALA A 127 0.88 -12.05 10.90
CA ALA A 127 0.10 -13.25 10.62
C ALA A 127 0.97 -14.44 10.20
N ARG A 128 2.31 -14.31 10.24
CA ARG A 128 3.28 -15.34 9.85
C ARG A 128 3.00 -15.90 8.44
N GLY A 129 2.80 -15.01 7.49
CA GLY A 129 2.54 -15.38 6.10
C GLY A 129 1.17 -16.02 5.86
N ARG A 130 0.26 -16.02 6.84
CA ARG A 130 -1.13 -16.38 6.61
C ARG A 130 -1.78 -15.30 5.75
N THR A 131 -2.21 -15.69 4.56
CA THR A 131 -2.79 -14.81 3.53
C THR A 131 -4.29 -14.99 3.37
N VAL A 132 -4.82 -16.12 3.86
CA VAL A 132 -6.21 -16.53 3.69
C VAL A 132 -6.98 -16.26 4.98
N GLY A 133 -7.98 -15.37 4.88
CA GLY A 133 -8.92 -15.02 5.94
C GLY A 133 -8.60 -13.70 6.63
N PRO A 134 -9.43 -13.32 7.63
CA PRO A 134 -9.22 -12.08 8.37
C PRO A 134 -7.88 -12.13 9.13
N LEU A 135 -6.98 -11.18 8.81
CA LEU A 135 -5.59 -11.22 9.28
C LEU A 135 -5.47 -10.94 10.78
N ASP A 136 -6.34 -10.11 11.35
CA ASP A 136 -6.29 -9.67 12.74
C ASP A 136 -7.61 -9.92 13.52
N ALA A 137 -7.59 -9.66 14.83
CA ALA A 137 -8.75 -9.82 15.70
C ALA A 137 -9.88 -8.83 15.37
N ASN A 138 -9.55 -7.63 14.92
CA ASN A 138 -10.52 -6.60 14.60
C ASN A 138 -11.30 -6.95 13.33
N ALA A 139 -10.65 -7.44 12.28
CA ALA A 139 -11.26 -7.93 11.06
C ALA A 139 -12.19 -9.13 11.32
N ARG A 140 -11.79 -10.05 12.20
CA ARG A 140 -12.67 -11.14 12.66
C ARG A 140 -13.90 -10.62 13.39
N TRP A 141 -13.73 -9.65 14.28
CA TRP A 141 -14.83 -9.02 15.00
C TRP A 141 -15.78 -8.27 14.06
N ILE A 142 -15.26 -7.48 13.12
CA ILE A 142 -16.07 -6.79 12.10
C ILE A 142 -16.85 -7.80 11.26
N ALA A 143 -16.20 -8.87 10.80
CA ALA A 143 -16.89 -9.92 10.05
C ALA A 143 -18.03 -10.57 10.83
N ALA A 144 -17.77 -10.92 12.10
CA ALA A 144 -18.79 -11.47 12.97
C ALA A 144 -19.94 -10.49 13.20
N ARG A 145 -19.64 -9.20 13.37
CA ARG A 145 -20.62 -8.14 13.57
C ARG A 145 -21.49 -7.90 12.34
N ILE A 146 -20.89 -7.78 11.15
CA ILE A 146 -21.65 -7.64 9.90
C ILE A 146 -22.56 -8.85 9.70
N ARG A 147 -22.08 -10.06 9.97
CA ARG A 147 -22.91 -11.28 9.87
C ARG A 147 -24.08 -11.26 10.84
N GLU A 148 -23.87 -10.81 12.07
CA GLU A 148 -24.94 -10.64 13.07
C GLU A 148 -25.95 -9.58 12.61
N ASP A 149 -25.48 -8.40 12.21
CA ASP A 149 -26.33 -7.31 11.73
C ASP A 149 -27.16 -7.71 10.50
N LEU A 150 -26.58 -8.47 9.57
CA LEU A 150 -27.31 -9.04 8.41
C LEU A 150 -28.32 -10.11 8.83
N GLY A 151 -27.98 -10.95 9.82
CA GLY A 151 -28.89 -11.95 10.36
C GLY A 151 -30.09 -11.31 11.03
N ASP A 152 -29.85 -10.27 11.83
CA ASP A 152 -30.88 -9.46 12.46
C ASP A 152 -31.76 -8.81 11.40
N PHE A 153 -31.17 -8.11 10.42
CA PHE A 153 -31.88 -7.47 9.31
C PHE A 153 -32.81 -8.45 8.57
N LEU A 154 -32.29 -9.61 8.15
CA LEU A 154 -33.06 -10.62 7.42
C LEU A 154 -34.08 -11.38 8.29
N SER A 155 -34.05 -11.19 9.60
CA SER A 155 -35.02 -11.76 10.56
C SER A 155 -36.07 -10.75 11.03
N GLN A 156 -35.97 -9.49 10.61
CA GLN A 156 -36.93 -8.45 10.99
C GLN A 156 -38.34 -8.82 10.54
N LYS A 157 -39.33 -8.39 11.32
CA LYS A 157 -40.73 -8.49 10.92
C LYS A 157 -41.00 -7.48 9.81
N GLU A 158 -42.01 -7.77 9.00
CA GLU A 158 -42.55 -6.83 8.04
C GLU A 158 -42.90 -5.51 8.73
N THR A 159 -42.38 -4.40 8.19
CA THR A 159 -42.71 -3.07 8.66
C THR A 159 -42.86 -2.13 7.46
N PRO A 160 -43.73 -1.11 7.51
CA PRO A 160 -43.94 -0.18 6.40
C PRO A 160 -42.69 0.62 5.97
N PHE A 161 -41.64 0.62 6.79
CA PHE A 161 -40.41 1.37 6.58
C PHE A 161 -39.23 0.50 6.12
N LEU A 162 -39.44 -0.81 5.90
CA LEU A 162 -38.39 -1.77 5.56
C LEU A 162 -37.63 -1.37 4.29
N CYS A 163 -38.33 -0.80 3.30
CA CYS A 163 -37.72 -0.35 2.04
C CYS A 163 -36.89 0.94 2.16
N SER A 164 -36.90 1.62 3.31
CA SER A 164 -36.25 2.93 3.47
C SER A 164 -34.78 2.80 3.93
N GLY A 165 -33.89 3.54 3.28
CA GLY A 165 -32.48 3.66 3.70
C GLY A 165 -31.57 2.46 3.42
N ILE A 166 -32.03 1.47 2.63
CA ILE A 166 -31.25 0.26 2.28
C ILE A 166 -29.93 0.61 1.59
N ASP A 167 -29.93 1.55 0.65
CA ASP A 167 -28.71 1.95 -0.06
C ASP A 167 -27.62 2.49 0.89
N ALA A 168 -28.03 3.33 1.85
CA ALA A 168 -27.13 3.89 2.86
C ALA A 168 -26.63 2.81 3.83
N TYR A 169 -27.51 1.88 4.22
CA TYR A 169 -27.15 0.74 5.05
C TYR A 169 -26.13 -0.18 4.35
N LEU A 170 -26.40 -0.61 3.11
CA LEU A 170 -25.51 -1.47 2.34
C LEU A 170 -24.18 -0.78 2.02
N THR A 171 -24.19 0.52 1.74
CA THR A 171 -22.97 1.30 1.56
C THR A 171 -22.11 1.29 2.82
N THR A 172 -22.73 1.46 4.00
CA THR A 172 -22.03 1.39 5.29
C THR A 172 -21.44 0.01 5.53
N LEU A 173 -22.20 -1.05 5.28
CA LEU A 173 -21.73 -2.43 5.44
C LEU A 173 -20.61 -2.77 4.46
N ARG A 174 -20.68 -2.35 3.20
CA ARG A 174 -19.60 -2.52 2.21
C ARG A 174 -18.32 -1.80 2.64
N ALA A 175 -18.43 -0.58 3.14
CA ALA A 175 -17.29 0.17 3.67
C ALA A 175 -16.63 -0.54 4.87
N GLN A 176 -17.43 -1.16 5.74
CA GLN A 176 -16.91 -1.99 6.83
C GLN A 176 -16.31 -3.31 6.32
N ALA A 177 -16.96 -3.98 5.38
CA ALA A 177 -16.52 -5.25 4.80
C ALA A 177 -15.16 -5.12 4.07
N ALA A 178 -14.92 -3.97 3.44
CA ALA A 178 -13.63 -3.63 2.82
C ALA A 178 -12.43 -3.61 3.81
N ARG A 179 -12.70 -3.72 5.12
CA ARG A 179 -11.68 -3.83 6.18
C ARG A 179 -11.39 -5.26 6.62
N ILE A 180 -12.20 -6.24 6.24
CA ILE A 180 -12.10 -7.63 6.73
C ILE A 180 -10.98 -8.42 6.03
N GLY A 181 -10.77 -8.15 4.75
CA GLY A 181 -9.77 -8.82 3.93
C GLY A 181 -9.35 -7.95 2.76
N GLN A 182 -8.26 -8.32 2.12
CA GLN A 182 -7.79 -7.61 0.94
C GLN A 182 -8.37 -8.26 -0.31
N SER A 183 -9.03 -7.48 -1.15
CA SER A 183 -9.45 -7.96 -2.46
C SER A 183 -8.23 -8.25 -3.34
N PRO A 184 -8.31 -9.20 -4.28
CA PRO A 184 -7.23 -9.47 -5.24
C PRO A 184 -6.76 -8.21 -5.97
N ASP A 185 -7.69 -7.35 -6.41
CA ASP A 185 -7.36 -6.09 -7.09
C ASP A 185 -6.60 -5.12 -6.20
N ARG A 186 -6.99 -5.03 -4.91
CA ARG A 186 -6.28 -4.20 -3.94
C ARG A 186 -4.88 -4.74 -3.69
N LEU A 187 -4.72 -6.05 -3.52
CA LEU A 187 -3.41 -6.68 -3.39
C LEU A 187 -2.53 -6.42 -4.63
N ALA A 188 -3.08 -6.58 -5.82
CA ALA A 188 -2.37 -6.30 -7.07
C ALA A 188 -1.92 -4.83 -7.17
N ALA A 189 -2.77 -3.89 -6.76
CA ALA A 189 -2.42 -2.47 -6.68
C ALA A 189 -1.30 -2.21 -5.67
N LEU A 190 -1.37 -2.82 -4.47
CA LEU A 190 -0.33 -2.69 -3.44
C LEU A 190 1.00 -3.30 -3.89
N VAL A 191 0.98 -4.46 -4.56
CA VAL A 191 2.17 -5.08 -5.17
C VAL A 191 2.79 -4.15 -6.20
N LYS A 192 1.99 -3.54 -7.07
CA LYS A 192 2.48 -2.57 -8.07
C LYS A 192 3.14 -1.37 -7.40
N THR A 193 2.50 -0.77 -6.39
CA THR A 193 3.04 0.38 -5.65
C THR A 193 4.34 0.01 -4.92
N GLN A 194 4.37 -1.12 -4.22
CA GLN A 194 5.55 -1.55 -3.46
C GLN A 194 6.70 -1.92 -4.40
N ARG A 195 6.42 -2.51 -5.57
CA ARG A 195 7.44 -2.84 -6.57
C ARG A 195 8.17 -1.59 -7.05
N GLU A 196 7.44 -0.52 -7.31
CA GLU A 196 8.04 0.75 -7.72
C GLU A 196 8.87 1.37 -6.59
N ALA A 197 8.34 1.37 -5.36
CA ALA A 197 9.09 1.83 -4.18
C ALA A 197 10.39 1.03 -3.97
N ALA A 198 10.33 -0.30 -4.12
CA ALA A 198 11.48 -1.18 -4.01
C ALA A 198 12.53 -0.85 -5.09
N ARG A 199 12.13 -0.61 -6.34
CA ARG A 199 13.07 -0.19 -7.40
C ARG A 199 13.79 1.11 -7.07
N VAL A 200 13.05 2.13 -6.63
CA VAL A 200 13.63 3.42 -6.22
C VAL A 200 14.62 3.23 -5.07
N SER A 201 14.26 2.45 -4.05
CA SER A 201 15.14 2.17 -2.92
C SER A 201 16.37 1.33 -3.32
N LEU A 202 16.22 0.37 -4.24
CA LEU A 202 17.33 -0.41 -4.80
C LEU A 202 18.34 0.49 -5.52
N ASP A 203 17.87 1.41 -6.36
CA ASP A 203 18.75 2.31 -7.11
C ASP A 203 19.47 3.31 -6.19
N ALA A 204 18.77 3.80 -5.15
CA ALA A 204 19.38 4.61 -4.10
C ALA A 204 20.47 3.83 -3.34
N ALA A 205 20.17 2.61 -2.89
CA ALA A 205 21.14 1.75 -2.21
C ALA A 205 22.34 1.41 -3.10
N ARG A 206 22.12 1.07 -4.38
CA ARG A 206 23.21 0.81 -5.33
C ARG A 206 24.09 2.03 -5.56
N THR A 207 23.50 3.22 -5.57
CA THR A 207 24.23 4.48 -5.72
C THR A 207 25.05 4.79 -4.47
N ALA A 208 24.47 4.58 -3.27
CA ALA A 208 25.16 4.75 -2.00
C ALA A 208 26.32 3.76 -1.81
N LEU A 209 26.16 2.52 -2.29
CA LEU A 209 27.16 1.46 -2.22
C LEU A 209 28.19 1.51 -3.36
N ARG A 210 28.23 2.56 -4.18
CA ARG A 210 29.26 2.68 -5.21
C ARG A 210 30.63 2.84 -4.54
N PRO A 211 31.65 2.05 -4.96
CA PRO A 211 32.99 2.28 -4.47
C PRO A 211 33.41 3.71 -4.80
N ALA A 212 34.05 4.38 -3.84
CA ALA A 212 34.57 5.71 -4.06
C ALA A 212 35.50 5.69 -5.29
N PRO A 213 35.36 6.66 -6.22
CA PRO A 213 36.24 6.70 -7.38
C PRO A 213 37.68 6.79 -6.88
N ILE A 214 38.50 5.83 -7.29
CA ILE A 214 39.94 5.87 -7.03
C ILE A 214 40.42 7.21 -7.59
N PRO A 215 41.14 8.04 -6.82
CA PRO A 215 41.70 9.27 -7.34
C PRO A 215 42.53 8.92 -8.57
N ARG A 216 42.04 9.26 -9.76
CA ARG A 216 42.87 9.23 -10.95
C ARG A 216 43.95 10.27 -10.69
N PHE A 217 45.21 9.84 -10.70
CA PHE A 217 46.33 10.76 -10.73
C PHE A 217 46.03 11.83 -11.78
N ALA A 218 46.20 13.11 -11.39
CA ALA A 218 46.10 14.19 -12.34
C ALA A 218 47.01 13.87 -13.54
N PRO A 219 46.58 14.09 -14.79
CA PRO A 219 47.42 13.84 -15.95
C PRO A 219 48.79 14.51 -15.76
N ASP A 220 49.87 13.80 -16.06
CA ASP A 220 51.25 14.31 -15.95
C ASP A 220 51.47 15.57 -16.83
N ASP A 221 50.62 15.75 -17.85
CA ASP A 221 50.60 16.92 -18.75
C ASP A 221 49.95 18.18 -18.14
N ARG A 222 50.02 18.36 -16.82
CA ARG A 222 49.80 19.70 -16.27
C ARG A 222 51.04 20.53 -16.62
N PRO A 223 50.94 21.61 -17.41
CA PRO A 223 52.06 22.54 -17.54
C PRO A 223 52.44 22.96 -16.12
N GLY A 224 53.69 22.66 -15.72
CA GLY A 224 54.13 22.71 -14.33
C GLY A 224 53.77 24.03 -13.64
N GLU A 225 53.68 24.04 -12.31
CA GLU A 225 53.30 25.21 -11.49
C GLU A 225 54.04 26.51 -11.89
N ALA A 226 55.23 26.40 -12.49
CA ALA A 226 55.99 27.50 -13.07
C ALA A 226 55.25 28.28 -14.19
N LEU A 227 54.34 27.66 -14.97
CA LEU A 227 53.53 28.31 -16.01
C LEU A 227 52.24 28.94 -15.47
N VAL A 228 51.73 28.47 -14.32
CA VAL A 228 50.55 29.06 -13.67
C VAL A 228 50.96 30.26 -12.80
N ALA A 229 52.10 30.18 -12.10
CA ALA A 229 52.59 31.28 -11.28
C ALA A 229 53.12 32.47 -12.09
N SER A 230 53.62 32.25 -13.32
CA SER A 230 54.15 33.32 -14.18
C SER A 230 53.06 34.13 -14.91
N ASN A 231 51.82 33.64 -14.94
CA ASN A 231 50.66 34.36 -15.51
C ASN A 231 49.75 35.01 -14.47
N LEU A 232 50.02 34.81 -13.17
CA LEU A 232 49.34 35.54 -12.09
C LEU A 232 50.08 36.85 -11.80
N ARG A 233 50.24 37.69 -12.83
CA ARG A 233 50.48 39.12 -12.59
C ARG A 233 49.18 39.73 -12.09
N SER A 234 49.27 40.40 -10.95
CA SER A 234 48.24 41.24 -10.35
C SER A 234 47.52 42.10 -11.40
N SER A 235 46.27 41.77 -11.72
CA SER A 235 45.41 42.63 -12.53
C SER A 235 44.92 43.79 -11.66
N VAL A 236 45.76 44.82 -11.55
CA VAL A 236 45.28 46.17 -11.23
C VAL A 236 44.79 46.77 -12.55
N GLY A 237 43.47 46.91 -12.69
CA GLY A 237 42.82 47.69 -13.75
C GLY A 237 42.83 47.04 -15.14
N PHE A 238 41.91 46.12 -15.41
CA PHE A 238 41.41 45.90 -16.77
C PHE A 238 39.90 45.67 -16.74
N GLN A 239 39.20 46.43 -17.59
CA GLN A 239 37.77 46.38 -17.76
C GLN A 239 37.32 45.05 -18.36
N ALA A 240 36.06 44.71 -18.10
CA ALA A 240 35.36 43.55 -18.61
C ALA A 240 35.49 43.42 -20.14
N SER A 241 36.11 42.33 -20.58
CA SER A 241 35.86 41.74 -21.88
C SER A 241 36.04 40.22 -21.80
N ASP A 242 35.23 39.54 -22.61
CA ASP A 242 34.85 38.13 -22.57
C ASP A 242 35.95 37.11 -22.25
N VAL A 243 35.75 36.39 -21.15
CA VAL A 243 36.45 35.13 -20.85
C VAL A 243 35.73 34.01 -21.61
N TYR A 244 36.22 33.70 -22.81
CA TYR A 244 35.93 32.43 -23.48
C TYR A 244 36.76 31.32 -22.82
N GLY A 245 36.18 30.66 -21.81
CA GLY A 245 36.66 29.40 -21.26
C GLY A 245 35.46 28.51 -20.95
N PRO A 246 35.56 27.17 -21.09
CA PRO A 246 34.42 26.31 -20.80
C PRO A 246 34.02 26.47 -19.34
N VAL A 247 32.75 26.82 -19.12
CA VAL A 247 32.13 26.96 -17.80
C VAL A 247 32.29 25.64 -17.03
N MET A 248 33.27 25.58 -16.14
CA MET A 248 33.32 24.55 -15.11
C MET A 248 32.14 24.77 -14.17
N ARG A 249 31.10 23.95 -14.34
CA ARG A 249 29.98 23.89 -13.42
C ARG A 249 30.46 23.29 -12.09
N VAL A 250 30.78 24.16 -11.14
CA VAL A 250 30.93 23.81 -9.74
C VAL A 250 29.53 23.51 -9.20
N ALA A 251 29.25 22.25 -8.88
CA ALA A 251 28.02 21.87 -8.21
C ALA A 251 28.08 22.32 -6.74
N THR A 252 27.48 23.46 -6.43
CA THR A 252 27.17 23.85 -5.05
C THR A 252 25.92 23.11 -4.59
N ARG A 253 25.97 22.64 -3.33
CA ARG A 253 25.10 21.61 -2.72
C ARG A 253 23.65 22.07 -2.43
N GLN A 254 23.13 23.09 -3.10
CA GLN A 254 21.80 23.67 -2.78
C GLN A 254 20.81 23.76 -3.94
N ASP A 255 21.21 23.43 -5.17
CA ASP A 255 20.26 23.29 -6.30
C ASP A 255 20.38 21.90 -6.94
N VAL A 256 19.65 20.92 -6.40
CA VAL A 256 19.36 19.67 -7.13
C VAL A 256 18.13 19.91 -8.02
N GLY A 257 18.27 20.85 -8.95
CA GLY A 257 17.56 20.81 -10.21
C GLY A 257 18.47 20.08 -11.19
N VAL A 258 18.47 18.74 -11.13
CA VAL A 258 19.08 17.95 -12.21
C VAL A 258 18.38 18.41 -13.48
N SER A 259 19.16 18.94 -14.41
CA SER A 259 18.72 19.28 -15.75
C SER A 259 17.80 18.16 -16.24
N GLU A 260 16.51 18.42 -16.37
CA GLU A 260 15.59 17.65 -17.21
C GLU A 260 16.03 17.88 -18.67
N GLY A 261 17.25 17.45 -18.97
CA GLY A 261 17.85 17.51 -20.28
C GLY A 261 17.12 16.49 -21.13
N SER A 262 16.64 16.96 -22.28
CA SER A 262 16.09 16.17 -23.36
C SER A 262 16.73 14.78 -23.42
N SER A 263 15.92 13.74 -23.19
CA SER A 263 16.28 12.37 -23.47
C SER A 263 16.71 12.29 -24.93
N ASP A 264 18.01 12.20 -25.17
CA ASP A 264 18.57 11.94 -26.50
C ASP A 264 17.94 10.66 -27.05
N PRO A 265 17.12 10.73 -28.12
CA PRO A 265 16.39 9.58 -28.63
C PRO A 265 17.31 8.50 -29.24
N ASP A 266 18.59 8.83 -29.47
CA ASP A 266 19.61 7.89 -29.98
C ASP A 266 20.39 7.17 -28.87
N LEU A 267 20.16 7.51 -27.59
CA LEU A 267 20.71 6.73 -26.49
C LEU A 267 19.94 5.41 -26.36
N PRO A 268 20.63 4.25 -26.32
CA PRO A 268 19.96 2.98 -26.05
C PRO A 268 19.20 3.11 -24.73
N PRO A 269 17.97 2.54 -24.63
CA PRO A 269 17.14 2.70 -23.45
C PRO A 269 17.96 2.36 -22.21
N LEU A 270 17.92 3.26 -21.21
CA LEU A 270 18.50 3.00 -19.90
C LEU A 270 18.07 1.60 -19.47
N LYS A 271 19.04 0.80 -19.03
CA LYS A 271 18.87 -0.64 -18.73
C LYS A 271 17.50 -0.89 -18.09
N PRO A 272 16.73 -1.89 -18.55
CA PRO A 272 15.40 -2.14 -18.03
C PRO A 272 15.47 -2.23 -16.51
N SER A 273 14.68 -1.39 -15.84
CA SER A 273 14.54 -1.41 -14.39
C SER A 273 14.26 -2.84 -13.95
N GLU A 274 14.90 -3.28 -12.87
CA GLU A 274 14.81 -4.66 -12.40
C GLU A 274 13.35 -5.12 -12.28
N ALA A 275 13.00 -6.24 -12.93
CA ALA A 275 11.62 -6.63 -13.10
C ALA A 275 10.90 -6.84 -11.77
N LEU A 276 11.60 -7.38 -10.75
CA LEU A 276 11.06 -7.74 -9.42
C LEU A 276 9.70 -8.43 -9.55
N ALA A 277 9.60 -9.37 -10.49
CA ALA A 277 8.36 -10.02 -10.89
C ALA A 277 8.13 -11.33 -10.15
N SER A 278 9.19 -11.91 -9.58
CA SER A 278 9.17 -13.16 -8.83
C SER A 278 9.98 -13.07 -7.53
N GLU A 279 9.73 -13.99 -6.60
CA GLU A 279 10.57 -14.17 -5.41
C GLU A 279 12.05 -14.44 -5.80
N SER A 280 12.27 -15.15 -6.91
CA SER A 280 13.61 -15.41 -7.41
C SER A 280 14.36 -14.14 -7.82
N ASP A 281 13.65 -13.14 -8.36
CA ASP A 281 14.21 -11.83 -8.69
C ASP A 281 14.53 -11.04 -7.42
N ILE A 282 13.65 -11.10 -6.41
CA ILE A 282 13.90 -10.50 -5.08
C ILE A 282 15.16 -11.10 -4.46
N ALA A 283 15.28 -12.43 -4.44
CA ALA A 283 16.46 -13.12 -3.92
C ALA A 283 17.75 -12.80 -4.71
N ARG A 284 17.64 -12.57 -6.03
CA ARG A 284 18.77 -12.09 -6.85
C ARG A 284 19.18 -10.67 -6.46
N ALA A 285 18.22 -9.76 -6.31
CA ALA A 285 18.48 -8.38 -5.89
C ALA A 285 19.12 -8.31 -4.50
N ILE A 286 18.66 -9.13 -3.54
CA ILE A 286 19.26 -9.22 -2.19
C ILE A 286 20.72 -9.67 -2.26
N ARG A 287 21.05 -10.67 -3.09
CA ARG A 287 22.43 -11.14 -3.27
C ARG A 287 23.34 -10.10 -3.91
N ASP A 288 22.87 -9.40 -4.95
CA ASP A 288 23.61 -8.28 -5.58
C ASP A 288 23.88 -7.17 -4.56
N LEU A 289 22.86 -6.74 -3.81
CA LEU A 289 23.01 -5.74 -2.77
C LEU A 289 23.96 -6.18 -1.65
N SER A 290 23.86 -7.44 -1.21
CA SER A 290 24.79 -8.00 -0.22
C SER A 290 26.23 -7.92 -0.70
N SER A 291 26.53 -8.38 -1.92
CA SER A 291 27.89 -8.36 -2.46
C SER A 291 28.47 -6.94 -2.58
N ARG A 292 27.62 -5.97 -2.95
CA ARG A 292 28.00 -4.54 -2.98
C ARG A 292 28.25 -4.00 -1.58
N ALA A 293 27.40 -4.35 -0.61
CA ALA A 293 27.56 -3.92 0.77
C ALA A 293 28.81 -4.53 1.44
N GLU A 294 29.21 -5.74 1.05
CA GLU A 294 30.51 -6.31 1.44
C GLU A 294 31.67 -5.49 0.87
N THR A 295 31.62 -5.19 -0.44
CA THR A 295 32.67 -4.43 -1.13
C THR A 295 32.80 -3.00 -0.58
N ALA A 296 31.68 -2.38 -0.21
CA ALA A 296 31.63 -1.05 0.38
C ALA A 296 31.97 -1.03 1.89
N GLY A 297 32.20 -2.20 2.52
CA GLY A 297 32.49 -2.29 3.96
C GLY A 297 31.30 -1.93 4.87
N VAL A 298 30.07 -1.99 4.34
CA VAL A 298 28.84 -1.71 5.10
C VAL A 298 28.43 -2.91 5.98
N LEU A 299 28.77 -4.13 5.55
CA LEU A 299 28.56 -5.33 6.34
C LEU A 299 29.76 -5.60 7.26
N GLY A 300 29.49 -5.91 8.52
CA GLY A 300 30.53 -6.38 9.44
C GLY A 300 31.17 -7.69 8.94
N GLY A 301 32.40 -7.96 9.38
CA GLY A 301 33.05 -9.26 9.19
C GLY A 301 32.17 -10.42 9.70
N PRO A 302 32.48 -11.68 9.32
CA PRO A 302 31.69 -12.83 9.74
C PRO A 302 31.51 -12.81 11.26
N ALA A 303 30.26 -12.80 11.71
CA ALA A 303 29.91 -12.63 13.11
C ALA A 303 30.54 -13.75 13.95
N VAL A 304 31.49 -13.39 14.81
CA VAL A 304 31.88 -14.24 15.94
C VAL A 304 30.72 -14.18 16.93
N ALA A 305 30.04 -15.30 17.13
CA ALA A 305 29.00 -15.43 18.14
C ALA A 305 29.63 -15.12 19.52
N GLY A 306 29.18 -14.06 20.21
CA GLY A 306 29.43 -13.97 21.65
C GLY A 306 29.63 -12.61 22.32
N THR A 307 29.63 -11.47 21.65
CA THR A 307 29.80 -10.18 22.37
C THR A 307 28.82 -9.11 21.91
N ASP A 308 27.82 -8.87 22.76
CA ASP A 308 26.82 -7.82 22.64
C ASP A 308 27.15 -6.68 23.63
N PRO A 309 27.59 -5.50 23.16
CA PRO A 309 27.54 -4.29 23.95
C PRO A 309 26.54 -3.28 23.35
N MET A 310 25.56 -2.92 24.19
CA MET A 310 24.62 -1.79 24.08
C MET A 310 23.29 -2.00 23.34
N GLN A 311 22.37 -2.61 24.08
CA GLN A 311 20.93 -2.37 24.02
C GLN A 311 20.57 -0.88 24.02
N THR A 312 20.00 -0.42 22.90
CA THR A 312 18.97 0.62 22.89
C THR A 312 17.71 0.03 22.24
N GLY A 313 16.70 -0.27 23.08
CA GLY A 313 15.29 -0.41 22.70
C GLY A 313 14.85 -1.57 21.78
N ALA A 314 15.74 -2.44 21.28
CA ALA A 314 15.33 -3.55 20.41
C ALA A 314 14.86 -4.76 21.23
N ILE A 315 13.57 -5.11 21.10
CA ILE A 315 13.02 -6.38 21.58
C ILE A 315 13.78 -7.52 20.86
N PRO A 316 14.35 -8.51 21.58
CA PRO A 316 15.05 -9.62 20.95
C PRO A 316 14.06 -10.41 20.08
N ALA A 317 14.36 -10.53 18.79
CA ALA A 317 13.60 -11.38 17.89
C ALA A 317 13.98 -12.85 18.17
N PRO A 318 13.02 -13.73 18.52
CA PRO A 318 13.30 -15.16 18.57
C PRO A 318 13.61 -15.64 17.14
N GLY A 319 14.77 -16.24 16.95
CA GLY A 319 15.19 -16.74 15.64
C GLY A 319 14.44 -18.02 15.25
N PRO A 320 13.96 -18.14 14.01
CA PRO A 320 13.56 -19.42 13.44
C PRO A 320 14.63 -19.97 12.48
N GLY A 321 14.74 -21.30 12.42
CA GLY A 321 15.56 -22.02 11.46
C GLY A 321 15.15 -21.72 10.02
N ALA A 322 16.13 -21.75 9.12
CA ALA A 322 15.94 -21.49 7.69
C ALA A 322 14.80 -22.35 7.14
N SER A 323 13.70 -21.70 6.74
CA SER A 323 12.65 -22.34 5.96
C SER A 323 13.08 -22.33 4.50
N ASP A 324 13.19 -23.50 3.88
CA ASP A 324 13.40 -23.66 2.43
C ASP A 324 12.22 -23.08 1.62
N ALA A 325 11.08 -22.78 2.26
CA ALA A 325 9.88 -22.31 1.58
C ALA A 325 9.95 -20.84 1.12
N ARG A 326 10.86 -20.03 1.67
CA ARG A 326 11.01 -18.60 1.32
C ARG A 326 12.47 -18.15 1.25
N PRO A 327 13.18 -18.42 0.13
CA PRO A 327 14.61 -18.11 -0.02
C PRO A 327 14.96 -16.63 0.19
N SER A 328 14.08 -15.70 -0.19
CA SER A 328 14.32 -14.26 0.00
C SER A 328 14.39 -13.88 1.48
N LEU A 329 13.45 -14.37 2.30
CA LEU A 329 13.42 -14.12 3.74
C LEU A 329 14.58 -14.78 4.49
N ALA A 330 14.99 -15.98 4.06
CA ALA A 330 16.16 -16.65 4.63
C ALA A 330 17.45 -15.82 4.41
N LEU A 331 17.63 -15.26 3.20
CA LEU A 331 18.76 -14.36 2.90
C LEU A 331 18.71 -13.08 3.73
N LEU A 332 17.52 -12.48 3.90
CA LEU A 332 17.34 -11.29 4.74
C LEU A 332 17.68 -11.56 6.21
N ALA A 333 17.26 -12.71 6.75
CA ALA A 333 17.56 -13.12 8.11
C ALA A 333 19.08 -13.26 8.34
N ALA A 334 19.79 -13.86 7.38
CA ALA A 334 21.24 -13.96 7.42
C ALA A 334 21.93 -12.58 7.37
N LEU A 335 21.43 -11.65 6.55
CA LEU A 335 21.98 -10.29 6.46
C LEU A 335 21.76 -9.47 7.73
N ARG A 336 20.62 -9.63 8.40
CA ARG A 336 20.33 -8.91 9.65
C ARG A 336 21.40 -9.14 10.71
N GLN A 337 21.91 -10.37 10.83
CA GLN A 337 22.96 -10.70 11.80
C GLN A 337 24.28 -9.97 11.52
N ARG A 338 24.58 -9.70 10.25
CA ARG A 338 25.82 -9.01 9.82
C ARG A 338 25.74 -7.50 9.95
N LEU A 339 24.54 -6.96 10.11
CA LEU A 339 24.28 -5.54 10.30
C LEU A 339 24.33 -5.12 11.77
N VAL A 340 24.52 -6.01 12.74
CA VAL A 340 24.57 -5.64 14.17
C VAL A 340 25.76 -4.71 14.47
N GLN A 341 26.85 -4.84 13.72
CA GLN A 341 28.05 -4.02 13.91
C GLN A 341 27.86 -2.58 13.45
N PRO A 342 28.48 -1.57 14.11
CA PRO A 342 28.42 -0.18 13.66
C PRO A 342 28.99 -0.04 12.25
N ALA A 343 28.28 0.66 11.36
CA ALA A 343 28.75 0.90 10.00
C ALA A 343 29.71 2.09 9.94
N ALA A 344 30.68 2.02 9.03
CA ALA A 344 31.59 3.14 8.76
C ALA A 344 30.85 4.38 8.25
N ASP A 345 29.82 4.19 7.42
CA ASP A 345 28.93 5.26 6.95
C ASP A 345 27.46 4.97 7.34
N PRO A 346 26.88 5.73 8.29
CA PRO A 346 25.52 5.53 8.74
C PRO A 346 24.46 5.86 7.68
N LEU A 347 24.77 6.75 6.71
CA LEU A 347 23.85 7.12 5.65
C LEU A 347 23.75 6.02 4.60
N GLN A 348 24.89 5.45 4.17
CA GLN A 348 24.91 4.31 3.25
C GLN A 348 24.16 3.11 3.84
N ARG A 349 24.35 2.86 5.15
CA ARG A 349 23.62 1.81 5.85
C ARG A 349 22.11 2.07 5.89
N ALA A 350 21.68 3.33 6.06
CA ALA A 350 20.26 3.65 6.08
C ALA A 350 19.58 3.35 4.73
N ASP A 351 20.23 3.69 3.61
CA ASP A 351 19.70 3.40 2.26
C ASP A 351 19.71 1.90 1.97
N PHE A 352 20.77 1.19 2.38
CA PHE A 352 20.84 -0.28 2.28
C PHE A 352 19.71 -0.96 3.06
N VAL A 353 19.52 -0.62 4.35
CA VAL A 353 18.46 -1.19 5.19
C VAL A 353 17.08 -0.86 4.64
N ARG A 354 16.89 0.34 4.10
CA ARG A 354 15.62 0.73 3.45
C ARG A 354 15.32 -0.17 2.25
N ALA A 355 16.29 -0.40 1.37
CA ALA A 355 16.10 -1.28 0.23
C ALA A 355 15.76 -2.72 0.65
N LEU A 356 16.40 -3.25 1.70
CA LEU A 356 16.06 -4.57 2.24
C LEU A 356 14.64 -4.62 2.82
N SER A 357 14.20 -3.57 3.52
CA SER A 357 12.85 -3.45 4.05
C SER A 357 11.79 -3.42 2.94
N ASP A 358 12.02 -2.65 1.88
CA ASP A 358 11.08 -2.55 0.76
C ASP A 358 10.98 -3.86 -0.05
N LEU A 359 12.10 -4.60 -0.18
CA LEU A 359 12.12 -5.93 -0.79
C LEU A 359 11.40 -6.97 0.07
N GLU A 360 11.59 -6.93 1.40
CA GLU A 360 10.86 -7.80 2.33
C GLU A 360 9.36 -7.58 2.23
N ALA A 361 8.93 -6.31 2.24
CA ALA A 361 7.52 -5.97 2.14
C ALA A 361 6.92 -6.43 0.80
N LEU A 362 7.66 -6.27 -0.30
CA LEU A 362 7.23 -6.76 -1.62
C LEU A 362 7.04 -8.28 -1.62
N ASP A 363 7.95 -9.03 -1.00
CA ASP A 363 7.91 -10.49 -0.93
C ASP A 363 6.64 -10.99 -0.21
N TYR A 364 6.28 -10.40 0.94
CA TYR A 364 5.02 -10.71 1.63
C TYR A 364 3.78 -10.38 0.79
N LEU A 365 3.76 -9.24 0.10
CA LEU A 365 2.62 -8.84 -0.73
C LEU A 365 2.46 -9.74 -1.95
N MET A 366 3.56 -10.17 -2.58
CA MET A 366 3.52 -11.08 -3.71
C MET A 366 3.03 -12.47 -3.31
N ALA A 367 3.51 -12.99 -2.17
CA ALA A 367 3.00 -14.25 -1.62
C ALA A 367 1.50 -14.18 -1.32
N ALA A 368 1.01 -13.03 -0.80
CA ALA A 368 -0.41 -12.80 -0.58
C ALA A 368 -1.23 -12.72 -1.86
N ALA A 369 -0.72 -12.05 -2.90
CA ALA A 369 -1.40 -11.94 -4.18
C ALA A 369 -1.49 -13.27 -4.94
N ALA A 370 -0.53 -14.17 -4.74
CA ALA A 370 -0.52 -15.51 -5.35
C ALA A 370 -1.39 -16.53 -4.59
N ALA A 371 -1.78 -16.22 -3.35
CA ALA A 371 -2.59 -17.12 -2.54
C ALA A 371 -4.07 -17.12 -3.00
N PRO A 372 -4.80 -18.25 -2.80
CA PRO A 372 -6.22 -18.29 -3.08
C PRO A 372 -6.97 -17.26 -2.21
N SER A 373 -7.98 -16.61 -2.78
CA SER A 373 -8.82 -15.68 -2.03
C SER A 373 -9.68 -16.43 -1.00
N HIS A 374 -9.84 -15.83 0.18
CA HIS A 374 -10.77 -16.35 1.17
C HIS A 374 -12.22 -16.19 0.66
N PRO A 375 -13.14 -17.14 0.94
CA PRO A 375 -14.52 -17.06 0.43
C PRO A 375 -15.36 -15.95 1.07
N LEU A 376 -15.03 -15.53 2.30
CA LEU A 376 -15.81 -14.57 3.09
C LEU A 376 -16.10 -13.22 2.39
N PRO A 377 -15.12 -12.48 1.81
CA PRO A 377 -15.43 -11.23 1.13
C PRO A 377 -16.40 -11.40 -0.05
N ALA A 378 -16.26 -12.50 -0.82
CA ALA A 378 -17.17 -12.81 -1.91
C ALA A 378 -18.58 -13.14 -1.40
N ALA A 379 -18.70 -13.90 -0.32
CA ALA A 379 -20.00 -14.23 0.28
C ALA A 379 -20.70 -13.01 0.91
N LEU A 380 -19.94 -12.08 1.49
CA LEU A 380 -20.46 -10.79 1.97
C LEU A 380 -21.04 -9.98 0.81
N GLU A 381 -20.28 -9.80 -0.28
CA GLU A 381 -20.75 -9.04 -1.43
C GLU A 381 -21.94 -9.71 -2.13
N ALA A 382 -21.96 -11.04 -2.22
CA ALA A 382 -23.10 -11.79 -2.73
C ALA A 382 -24.38 -11.53 -1.90
N THR A 383 -24.24 -11.51 -0.56
CA THR A 383 -25.38 -11.21 0.33
C THR A 383 -25.85 -9.75 0.16
N PHE A 384 -24.92 -8.79 0.08
CA PHE A 384 -25.27 -7.39 -0.16
C PHE A 384 -25.97 -7.20 -1.51
N SER A 385 -25.43 -7.82 -2.56
CA SER A 385 -26.00 -7.77 -3.90
C SER A 385 -27.38 -8.41 -3.95
N ALA A 386 -27.60 -9.54 -3.27
CA ALA A 386 -28.91 -10.18 -3.21
C ALA A 386 -29.96 -9.31 -2.51
N ILE A 387 -29.59 -8.61 -1.43
CA ILE A 387 -30.47 -7.64 -0.75
C ILE A 387 -30.79 -6.47 -1.68
N GLU A 388 -29.78 -5.92 -2.36
CA GLU A 388 -29.95 -4.81 -3.30
C GLU A 388 -30.84 -5.18 -4.49
N THR A 389 -30.63 -6.35 -5.09
CA THR A 389 -31.48 -6.87 -6.17
C THR A 389 -32.91 -7.11 -5.70
N ALA A 390 -33.09 -7.77 -4.54
CA ALA A 390 -34.42 -8.00 -3.98
C ALA A 390 -35.16 -6.69 -3.69
N HIS A 391 -34.44 -5.67 -3.22
CA HIS A 391 -35.00 -4.33 -3.00
C HIS A 391 -35.41 -3.70 -4.33
N ALA A 392 -34.51 -3.63 -5.31
CA ALA A 392 -34.79 -3.04 -6.63
C ALA A 392 -35.99 -3.71 -7.33
N ASP A 393 -36.06 -5.04 -7.28
CA ASP A 393 -37.14 -5.84 -7.88
C ASP A 393 -38.49 -5.62 -7.19
N SER A 394 -38.48 -5.40 -5.87
CA SER A 394 -39.71 -5.24 -5.06
C SER A 394 -40.22 -3.81 -5.02
N CYS A 395 -39.32 -2.83 -5.06
CA CYS A 395 -39.64 -1.40 -5.06
C CYS A 395 -40.06 -0.86 -6.43
N GLY A 396 -39.80 -1.60 -7.50
CA GLY A 396 -40.09 -1.16 -8.87
C GLY A 396 -39.24 0.04 -9.33
N CYS A 397 -38.00 0.17 -8.85
CA CYS A 397 -37.15 1.34 -9.15
C CYS A 397 -35.77 0.96 -9.71
N LYS A 398 -35.75 0.54 -10.98
CA LYS A 398 -34.83 1.07 -12.01
C LYS A 398 -35.65 1.29 -13.28
N GLY A 399 -36.44 2.37 -13.27
CA GLY A 399 -37.18 2.89 -14.43
C GLY A 399 -36.94 4.38 -14.52
#